data_AF-A0A167GXU6-F1
#
_entry.id   AF-A0A167GXU6-F1
#
_cell.length_a   1.000
_cell.length_b   1.000
_cell.length_c   1.000
_cell.angle_alpha   90.00
_cell.angle_beta   90.00
_cell.angle_gamma   90.00
#
_symmetry.space_group_name_H-M   'P 1'
#
loop_
_entity.id
_entity.type
_entity.pdbx_description
1 polymer ?
#
loop_
_entity_poly.entity_id
_entity_poly.type
_entity_poly.pdbx_seq_one_letter_code
_entity_poly.pdbx_strand_id
1 'polypeptide(L)'
;MSMPVSVYSSTDAGAPQFIEGKPSELFNVLKACLVDGYGSKAAAGWQLQSVTSSEMIINNDPNSASGFTARLTTERGDDSVRQCVDVTPMKAWTGTEALLPGYRKVIYIASDARFFNWTVIASKSAFYFFKGWWSDLVGGPYQYGAKETAIFVGDIKPFVANDLSIFLAYGSDSGKKNHEFGSRYSQQSYDFGFDMGLNGTTAQTVKLYDRALNGPPIDYHVRPMLINSNPEQPAPPTDGLYLPVYIMNDIGTPQCLRGLLPGLLHPTEPQHRNELPPFYNYINGQKH
;
A
#
# COMPACT_ATOMS: atom_id res chain seq x y z
N MET A 1 -7.58 20.74 -4.68
CA MET A 1 -8.55 20.06 -5.57
C MET A 1 -8.49 18.57 -5.25
N SER A 2 -9.63 17.89 -5.11
CA SER A 2 -9.67 16.44 -4.90
C SER A 2 -9.27 15.73 -6.19
N MET A 3 -8.29 14.83 -6.13
CA MET A 3 -7.98 13.96 -7.27
C MET A 3 -9.07 12.89 -7.40
N PRO A 4 -9.56 12.60 -8.61
CA PRO A 4 -10.50 11.50 -8.80
C PRO A 4 -9.85 10.17 -8.41
N VAL A 5 -10.63 9.32 -7.75
CA VAL A 5 -10.22 7.99 -7.29
C VAL A 5 -11.04 6.96 -8.03
N SER A 6 -10.36 5.95 -8.57
CA SER A 6 -10.95 4.81 -9.27
C SER A 6 -10.76 3.53 -8.44
N VAL A 7 -11.80 2.70 -8.41
CA VAL A 7 -11.75 1.36 -7.80
C VAL A 7 -11.84 0.32 -8.90
N TYR A 8 -10.87 -0.59 -8.93
CA TYR A 8 -10.72 -1.70 -9.87
C TYR A 8 -10.81 -3.01 -9.09
N SER A 9 -11.48 -4.01 -9.64
CA SER A 9 -11.70 -5.31 -9.01
C SER A 9 -11.46 -6.44 -10.00
N SER A 10 -10.99 -7.59 -9.51
CA SER A 10 -10.91 -8.83 -10.29
C SER A 10 -12.26 -9.29 -10.86
N THR A 11 -13.38 -8.83 -10.28
CA THR A 11 -14.74 -9.18 -10.73
C THR A 11 -15.29 -8.27 -11.83
N ASP A 12 -14.58 -7.20 -12.19
CA ASP A 12 -15.04 -6.30 -13.23
C ASP A 12 -14.99 -6.95 -14.62
N ALA A 13 -15.91 -6.54 -15.51
CA ALA A 13 -15.92 -7.02 -16.87
C ALA A 13 -14.62 -6.64 -17.61
N GLY A 14 -13.92 -7.65 -18.14
CA GLY A 14 -12.64 -7.47 -18.83
C GLY A 14 -11.43 -7.27 -17.92
N ALA A 15 -11.57 -7.46 -16.60
CA ALA A 15 -10.46 -7.35 -15.67
C ALA A 15 -9.42 -8.46 -15.91
N PRO A 16 -8.11 -8.14 -15.84
CA PRO A 16 -7.05 -9.14 -15.87
C PRO A 16 -7.13 -10.10 -14.69
N GLN A 17 -6.79 -11.36 -14.91
CA GLN A 17 -6.92 -12.43 -13.91
C GLN A 17 -5.55 -13.01 -13.58
N PHE A 18 -5.38 -13.43 -12.33
CA PHE A 18 -4.36 -14.40 -11.97
C PHE A 18 -4.85 -15.81 -12.37
N ILE A 19 -3.97 -16.62 -12.95
CA ILE A 19 -4.27 -17.99 -13.39
C ILE A 19 -3.34 -18.97 -12.69
N GLU A 20 -2.05 -18.63 -12.61
CA GLU A 20 -1.03 -19.51 -12.04
C GLU A 20 -0.38 -18.93 -10.77
N GLY A 21 -0.62 -17.64 -10.47
CA GLY A 21 0.05 -16.93 -9.40
C GLY A 21 1.49 -16.60 -9.78
N LYS A 22 1.64 -15.99 -10.95
CA LYS A 22 2.91 -15.50 -11.48
C LYS A 22 3.07 -13.99 -11.26
N PRO A 23 4.29 -13.47 -11.06
CA PRO A 23 4.52 -12.03 -11.00
C PRO A 23 4.07 -11.25 -12.24
N SER A 24 4.24 -11.80 -13.43
CA SER A 24 3.78 -11.17 -14.67
C SER A 24 2.27 -10.91 -14.67
N GLU A 25 1.48 -11.74 -13.99
CA GLU A 25 0.05 -11.53 -13.80
C GLU A 25 -0.23 -10.30 -12.91
N LEU A 26 0.57 -10.10 -11.86
CA LEU A 26 0.51 -8.85 -11.07
C LEU A 26 0.84 -7.64 -11.94
N PHE A 27 1.90 -7.71 -12.77
CA PHE A 27 2.27 -6.61 -13.65
C PHE A 27 1.16 -6.29 -14.66
N ASN A 28 0.49 -7.32 -15.19
CA ASN A 28 -0.68 -7.15 -16.06
C ASN A 28 -1.84 -6.45 -15.34
N VAL A 29 -2.13 -6.85 -14.08
CA VAL A 29 -3.15 -6.19 -13.24
C VAL A 29 -2.81 -4.71 -13.03
N LEU A 30 -1.60 -4.41 -12.58
CA LEU A 30 -1.19 -3.03 -12.31
C LEU A 30 -1.12 -2.19 -13.59
N LYS A 31 -0.65 -2.74 -14.70
CA LYS A 31 -0.59 -2.03 -16.00
C LYS A 31 -2.01 -1.70 -16.48
N ALA A 32 -2.93 -2.65 -16.40
CA ALA A 32 -4.32 -2.43 -16.79
C ALA A 32 -5.01 -1.40 -15.88
N CYS A 33 -4.82 -1.45 -14.56
CA CYS A 33 -5.48 -0.51 -13.65
C CYS A 33 -4.87 0.90 -13.71
N LEU A 34 -3.55 0.99 -13.79
CA LEU A 34 -2.84 2.26 -13.60
C LEU A 34 -2.54 2.98 -14.91
N VAL A 35 -2.30 2.24 -16.01
CA VAL A 35 -1.76 2.79 -17.27
C VAL A 35 -2.73 2.68 -18.43
N ASP A 36 -3.25 1.48 -18.72
CA ASP A 36 -4.01 1.25 -19.96
C ASP A 36 -5.54 1.41 -19.79
N GLY A 37 -6.08 1.03 -18.64
CA GLY A 37 -7.50 0.73 -18.45
C GLY A 37 -7.84 -0.68 -18.91
N TYR A 38 -9.08 -1.11 -18.65
CA TYR A 38 -9.62 -2.37 -19.16
C TYR A 38 -11.14 -2.33 -19.24
N GLY A 39 -11.73 -3.10 -20.16
CA GLY A 39 -13.17 -3.08 -20.40
C GLY A 39 -13.65 -1.65 -20.67
N SER A 40 -14.57 -1.16 -19.84
CA SER A 40 -15.04 0.23 -19.86
C SER A 40 -14.40 1.13 -18.80
N LYS A 41 -13.51 0.60 -17.94
CA LYS A 41 -12.84 1.36 -16.89
C LYS A 41 -11.57 2.02 -17.44
N ALA A 42 -11.52 3.35 -17.34
CA ALA A 42 -10.34 4.13 -17.66
C ALA A 42 -9.20 3.86 -16.68
N ALA A 43 -7.96 4.04 -17.14
CA ALA A 43 -6.75 3.97 -16.30
C ALA A 43 -6.72 5.06 -15.22
N ALA A 44 -5.97 4.81 -14.14
CA ALA A 44 -5.76 5.81 -13.08
C ALA A 44 -4.87 6.99 -13.51
N GLY A 45 -4.09 6.83 -14.59
CA GLY A 45 -3.28 7.89 -15.19
C GLY A 45 -1.80 7.87 -14.78
N TRP A 46 -1.27 6.71 -14.42
CA TRP A 46 0.16 6.49 -14.22
C TRP A 46 0.86 6.25 -15.56
N GLN A 47 2.17 6.39 -15.58
CA GLN A 47 3.00 6.21 -16.76
C GLN A 47 3.86 4.95 -16.62
N LEU A 48 3.89 4.12 -17.66
CA LEU A 48 4.79 2.98 -17.73
C LEU A 48 6.13 3.42 -18.32
N GLN A 49 7.23 3.16 -17.62
CA GLN A 49 8.58 3.34 -18.18
C GLN A 49 9.10 2.07 -18.85
N SER A 50 8.96 0.93 -18.19
CA SER A 50 9.35 -0.38 -18.73
C SER A 50 8.59 -1.50 -18.04
N VAL A 51 8.43 -2.62 -18.76
CA VAL A 51 7.91 -3.87 -18.21
C VAL A 51 8.57 -5.06 -18.90
N THR A 52 8.92 -6.06 -18.11
CA THR A 52 9.40 -7.38 -18.51
C THR A 52 8.66 -8.44 -17.70
N SER A 53 9.02 -9.71 -17.84
CA SER A 53 8.44 -10.79 -17.02
C SER A 53 8.88 -10.73 -15.55
N SER A 54 9.98 -10.05 -15.24
CA SER A 54 10.57 -9.98 -13.89
C SER A 54 10.68 -8.57 -13.32
N GLU A 55 10.34 -7.54 -14.08
CA GLU A 55 10.44 -6.15 -13.63
C GLU A 55 9.37 -5.26 -14.27
N MET A 56 8.83 -4.33 -13.48
CA MET A 56 7.95 -3.26 -13.94
C MET A 56 8.35 -1.93 -13.29
N ILE A 57 8.52 -0.90 -14.10
CA ILE A 57 8.86 0.46 -13.66
C ILE A 57 7.73 1.40 -14.05
N ILE A 58 7.10 2.03 -13.06
CA ILE A 58 5.97 2.94 -13.24
C ILE A 58 6.16 4.26 -12.50
N ASN A 59 5.58 5.33 -13.04
CA ASN A 59 5.58 6.66 -12.46
C ASN A 59 4.15 7.13 -12.20
N ASN A 60 3.95 7.85 -11.11
CA ASN A 60 2.71 8.61 -10.93
C ASN A 60 2.70 9.85 -11.85
N ASP A 61 1.56 10.52 -12.01
CA ASP A 61 1.40 11.58 -13.02
C ASP A 61 2.28 12.81 -12.70
N PRO A 62 3.27 13.18 -13.51
CA PRO A 62 4.16 14.32 -13.20
C PRO A 62 3.44 15.67 -13.25
N ASN A 63 2.25 15.74 -13.86
CA ASN A 63 1.48 16.99 -13.97
C ASN A 63 0.53 17.22 -12.80
N SER A 64 0.12 16.14 -12.12
CA SER A 64 -0.88 16.19 -11.05
C SER A 64 -0.37 15.62 -9.71
N ALA A 65 0.83 15.03 -9.70
CA ALA A 65 1.49 14.37 -8.58
C ALA A 65 3.02 14.62 -8.66
N SER A 66 3.83 13.85 -7.90
CA SER A 66 5.29 14.06 -7.83
C SER A 66 6.08 13.66 -9.08
N GLY A 67 5.53 12.81 -9.96
CA GLY A 67 6.26 12.18 -11.06
C GLY A 67 7.26 11.09 -10.64
N PHE A 68 7.22 10.65 -9.37
CA PHE A 68 8.19 9.71 -8.81
C PHE A 68 7.90 8.27 -9.23
N THR A 69 8.90 7.40 -9.03
CA THR A 69 8.92 6.06 -9.62
C THR A 69 8.73 4.98 -8.55
N ALA A 70 7.93 3.96 -8.88
CA ALA A 70 7.93 2.68 -8.21
C ALA A 70 8.55 1.62 -9.13
N ARG A 71 9.55 0.90 -8.60
CA ARG A 71 10.14 -0.28 -9.25
C ARG A 71 9.59 -1.52 -8.58
N LEU A 72 8.94 -2.37 -9.37
CA LEU A 72 8.48 -3.69 -8.97
C LEU A 72 9.40 -4.73 -9.58
N THR A 73 10.09 -5.52 -8.77
CA THR A 73 11.02 -6.55 -9.25
C THR A 73 10.71 -7.89 -8.63
N THR A 74 10.76 -8.94 -9.43
CA THR A 74 10.72 -10.29 -8.90
C THR A 74 12.03 -10.59 -8.21
N GLU A 75 11.93 -11.22 -7.06
CA GLU A 75 13.09 -11.47 -6.23
C GLU A 75 14.07 -12.46 -6.86
N ARG A 76 13.56 -13.46 -7.58
CA ARG A 76 14.38 -14.48 -8.24
C ARG A 76 14.84 -14.06 -9.62
N GLY A 77 14.41 -12.89 -10.11
CA GLY A 77 14.70 -12.42 -11.46
C GLY A 77 14.00 -13.22 -12.56
N ASP A 78 13.02 -14.06 -12.21
CA ASP A 78 12.23 -14.88 -13.14
C ASP A 78 10.72 -14.66 -12.93
N ASP A 79 9.90 -15.38 -13.70
CA ASP A 79 8.43 -15.37 -13.63
C ASP A 79 7.86 -16.70 -13.12
N SER A 80 8.61 -17.38 -12.25
CA SER A 80 8.17 -18.60 -11.58
C SER A 80 6.98 -18.34 -10.64
N VAL A 81 6.14 -19.35 -10.44
CA VAL A 81 5.05 -19.26 -9.46
C VAL A 81 5.58 -19.18 -8.03
N ARG A 82 4.75 -18.68 -7.10
CA ARG A 82 5.02 -18.68 -5.65
C ARG A 82 6.29 -17.91 -5.26
N GLN A 83 6.34 -16.65 -5.66
CA GLN A 83 7.44 -15.75 -5.34
C GLN A 83 6.96 -14.37 -4.89
N CYS A 84 7.92 -13.57 -4.41
CA CYS A 84 7.70 -12.22 -3.95
C CYS A 84 8.05 -11.20 -5.04
N VAL A 85 7.31 -10.10 -5.02
CA VAL A 85 7.60 -8.91 -5.83
C VAL A 85 7.98 -7.78 -4.88
N ASP A 86 9.21 -7.33 -5.02
CA ASP A 86 9.78 -6.21 -4.30
C ASP A 86 9.28 -4.91 -4.91
N VAL A 87 8.66 -4.05 -4.11
CA VAL A 87 8.22 -2.72 -4.47
C VAL A 87 9.17 -1.70 -3.84
N THR A 88 9.99 -1.06 -4.67
CA THR A 88 10.94 -0.03 -4.26
C THR A 88 10.46 1.34 -4.72
N PRO A 89 10.03 2.23 -3.81
CA PRO A 89 9.74 3.62 -4.13
C PRO A 89 11.04 4.41 -4.29
N MET A 90 11.09 5.33 -5.24
CA MET A 90 12.27 6.16 -5.49
C MET A 90 11.87 7.47 -6.20
N LYS A 91 12.78 8.45 -6.22
CA LYS A 91 12.57 9.68 -7.00
C LYS A 91 12.51 9.39 -8.50
N ALA A 92 13.45 8.61 -9.01
CA ALA A 92 13.55 8.26 -10.41
C ALA A 92 14.38 6.99 -10.61
N TRP A 93 14.12 6.28 -11.72
CA TRP A 93 14.91 5.17 -12.20
C TRP A 93 15.76 5.60 -13.40
N THR A 94 17.05 5.30 -13.39
CA THR A 94 17.97 5.65 -14.50
C THR A 94 18.20 4.52 -15.50
N GLY A 95 17.56 3.36 -15.29
CA GLY A 95 17.86 2.12 -16.01
C GLY A 95 18.89 1.24 -15.30
N THR A 96 19.78 1.83 -14.50
CA THR A 96 20.83 1.11 -13.76
C THR A 96 20.70 1.28 -12.25
N GLU A 97 20.25 2.45 -11.78
CA GLU A 97 20.25 2.80 -10.37
C GLU A 97 18.94 3.46 -9.95
N ALA A 98 18.54 3.20 -8.71
CA ALA A 98 17.43 3.87 -8.05
C ALA A 98 17.92 5.17 -7.41
N LEU A 99 17.40 6.31 -7.85
CA LEU A 99 17.73 7.60 -7.26
C LEU A 99 16.84 7.87 -6.04
N LEU A 100 17.48 8.07 -4.89
CA LEU A 100 16.82 8.31 -3.60
C LEU A 100 15.81 7.21 -3.24
N PRO A 101 16.25 5.94 -3.11
CA PRO A 101 15.36 4.83 -2.81
C PRO A 101 14.83 4.89 -1.37
N GLY A 102 13.53 4.70 -1.22
CA GLY A 102 12.89 4.46 0.07
C GLY A 102 13.04 2.99 0.50
N TYR A 103 12.28 2.59 1.53
CA TYR A 103 12.24 1.19 1.93
C TYR A 103 11.48 0.34 0.92
N ARG A 104 12.09 -0.78 0.54
CA ARG A 104 11.43 -1.82 -0.25
C ARG A 104 10.39 -2.55 0.59
N LYS A 105 9.21 -2.73 0.02
CA LYS A 105 8.10 -3.55 0.53
C LYS A 105 7.87 -4.74 -0.37
N VAL A 106 7.13 -5.74 0.10
CA VAL A 106 6.94 -6.99 -0.64
C VAL A 106 5.47 -7.29 -0.85
N ILE A 107 5.17 -7.73 -2.07
CA ILE A 107 3.90 -8.35 -2.43
C ILE A 107 4.17 -9.85 -2.60
N TYR A 108 3.45 -10.68 -1.84
CA TYR A 108 3.56 -12.12 -2.00
C TYR A 108 2.56 -12.63 -3.05
N ILE A 109 3.08 -13.29 -4.09
CA ILE A 109 2.25 -13.91 -5.12
C ILE A 109 1.97 -15.37 -4.74
N ALA A 110 0.82 -15.59 -4.12
CA ALA A 110 0.30 -16.94 -3.90
C ALA A 110 -0.05 -17.62 -5.23
N SER A 111 0.30 -18.91 -5.36
CA SER A 111 -0.08 -19.79 -6.47
C SER A 111 -1.40 -20.54 -6.22
N ASP A 112 -2.10 -20.21 -5.13
CA ASP A 112 -3.36 -20.82 -4.75
C ASP A 112 -4.50 -19.94 -5.25
N ALA A 113 -5.39 -20.52 -6.06
CA ALA A 113 -6.47 -19.81 -6.73
C ALA A 113 -7.42 -19.07 -5.79
N ARG A 114 -7.49 -19.49 -4.52
CA ARG A 114 -8.27 -18.80 -3.49
C ARG A 114 -7.81 -17.36 -3.28
N PHE A 115 -6.53 -17.07 -3.54
CA PHE A 115 -5.91 -15.76 -3.38
C PHE A 115 -5.80 -14.95 -4.68
N PHE A 116 -6.52 -15.33 -5.74
CA PHE A 116 -6.46 -14.63 -7.03
C PHE A 116 -7.35 -13.40 -7.10
N ASN A 117 -8.19 -13.19 -6.10
CA ASN A 117 -9.03 -12.00 -6.02
C ASN A 117 -8.21 -10.80 -5.56
N TRP A 118 -8.46 -9.67 -6.23
CA TRP A 118 -7.70 -8.45 -6.02
C TRP A 118 -8.58 -7.21 -6.15
N THR A 119 -8.15 -6.13 -5.51
CA THR A 119 -8.75 -4.81 -5.65
C THR A 119 -7.63 -3.77 -5.71
N VAL A 120 -7.73 -2.84 -6.65
CA VAL A 120 -6.85 -1.68 -6.76
C VAL A 120 -7.69 -0.43 -6.53
N ILE A 121 -7.29 0.42 -5.59
CA ILE A 121 -7.88 1.75 -5.41
C ILE A 121 -6.80 2.74 -5.80
N ALA A 122 -6.99 3.48 -6.90
CA ALA A 122 -5.94 4.30 -7.45
C ALA A 122 -6.41 5.69 -7.84
N SER A 123 -5.50 6.64 -7.73
CA SER A 123 -5.57 7.97 -8.31
C SER A 123 -4.28 8.23 -9.09
N LYS A 124 -4.18 9.41 -9.70
CA LYS A 124 -2.95 9.87 -10.35
C LYS A 124 -1.72 9.98 -9.45
N SER A 125 -1.89 9.99 -8.12
CA SER A 125 -0.79 10.22 -7.16
C SER A 125 -0.38 8.99 -6.36
N ALA A 126 -1.32 8.09 -6.12
CA ALA A 126 -1.14 6.93 -5.25
C ALA A 126 -2.11 5.81 -5.61
N PHE A 127 -1.75 4.57 -5.25
CA PHE A 127 -2.67 3.44 -5.27
C PHE A 127 -2.51 2.56 -4.03
N TYR A 128 -3.60 1.88 -3.70
CA TYR A 128 -3.64 0.72 -2.81
C TYR A 128 -3.86 -0.53 -3.64
N PHE A 129 -3.13 -1.59 -3.32
CA PHE A 129 -3.35 -2.92 -3.86
C PHE A 129 -3.69 -3.88 -2.73
N PHE A 130 -4.83 -4.54 -2.88
CA PHE A 130 -5.31 -5.59 -2.00
C PHE A 130 -5.39 -6.88 -2.79
N LYS A 131 -4.91 -7.98 -2.21
CA LYS A 131 -5.03 -9.32 -2.77
C LYS A 131 -5.20 -10.29 -1.64
N GLY A 132 -6.31 -11.01 -1.60
CA GLY A 132 -6.67 -11.81 -0.45
C GLY A 132 -7.53 -12.99 -0.81
N TRP A 133 -7.90 -13.75 0.22
CA TRP A 133 -8.82 -14.84 0.01
C TRP A 133 -10.25 -14.31 -0.06
N TRP A 134 -10.92 -14.52 -1.18
CA TRP A 134 -12.37 -14.31 -1.27
C TRP A 134 -13.10 -15.61 -0.92
N SER A 135 -13.86 -15.61 0.19
CA SER A 135 -14.76 -16.71 0.53
C SER A 135 -16.07 -16.17 1.08
N ASP A 136 -17.18 -16.60 0.49
CA ASP A 136 -18.53 -16.30 1.00
C ASP A 136 -18.82 -17.01 2.35
N LEU A 137 -17.99 -17.98 2.73
CA LEU A 137 -18.13 -18.79 3.96
C LEU A 137 -17.36 -18.23 5.16
N VAL A 138 -16.48 -17.25 4.94
CA VAL A 138 -15.64 -16.66 5.98
C VAL A 138 -15.96 -15.17 6.02
N GLY A 139 -16.80 -14.77 6.97
CA GLY A 139 -17.06 -13.36 7.26
C GLY A 139 -15.77 -12.65 7.69
N GLY A 140 -15.08 -12.05 6.72
CA GLY A 140 -13.98 -11.12 6.95
C GLY A 140 -12.58 -11.61 6.50
N PRO A 141 -11.69 -10.66 6.17
CA PRO A 141 -10.33 -10.86 5.64
C PRO A 141 -9.30 -11.34 6.70
N TYR A 142 -9.68 -12.24 7.60
CA TYR A 142 -8.76 -12.65 8.67
C TYR A 142 -8.91 -14.12 9.05
N GLN A 143 -8.45 -15.00 8.16
CA GLN A 143 -7.98 -16.30 8.65
C GLN A 143 -6.53 -16.17 9.11
N TYR A 144 -6.27 -16.63 10.33
CA TYR A 144 -4.92 -16.75 10.88
C TYR A 144 -4.04 -17.56 9.91
N GLY A 145 -3.02 -16.93 9.31
CA GLY A 145 -2.16 -17.54 8.28
C GLY A 145 -2.61 -17.35 6.82
N ALA A 146 -3.64 -16.53 6.56
CA ALA A 146 -4.03 -16.14 5.22
C ALA A 146 -2.98 -15.20 4.59
N LYS A 147 -2.64 -15.47 3.33
CA LYS A 147 -1.58 -14.77 2.57
C LYS A 147 -2.13 -13.52 1.89
N GLU A 148 -2.75 -12.64 2.66
CA GLU A 148 -3.45 -11.45 2.13
C GLU A 148 -2.53 -10.24 2.03
N THR A 149 -2.23 -9.78 0.82
CA THR A 149 -1.40 -8.60 0.64
C THR A 149 -2.24 -7.33 0.69
N ALA A 150 -1.79 -6.34 1.47
CA ALA A 150 -2.22 -4.95 1.31
C ALA A 150 -0.98 -4.05 1.26
N ILE A 151 -0.91 -3.19 0.25
CA ILE A 151 0.20 -2.26 0.08
C ILE A 151 -0.31 -0.93 -0.48
N PHE A 152 0.22 0.17 0.04
CA PHE A 152 0.14 1.51 -0.48
C PHE A 152 1.42 1.84 -1.24
N VAL A 153 1.28 2.50 -2.39
CA VAL A 153 2.40 3.10 -3.13
C VAL A 153 1.96 4.45 -3.65
N GLY A 154 2.70 5.51 -3.36
CA GLY A 154 2.35 6.83 -3.83
C GLY A 154 2.81 7.98 -2.97
N ASP A 155 2.30 9.16 -3.32
CA ASP A 155 2.52 10.40 -2.57
C ASP A 155 1.70 10.44 -1.28
N ILE A 156 2.36 10.84 -0.19
CA ILE A 156 1.68 11.28 1.02
C ILE A 156 1.12 12.70 0.83
N LYS A 157 0.19 13.10 1.70
CA LYS A 157 -0.21 14.49 1.83
C LYS A 157 0.72 15.20 2.83
N PRO A 158 1.70 16.01 2.38
CA PRO A 158 2.64 16.64 3.29
C PRO A 158 1.96 17.73 4.13
N PHE A 159 2.43 17.94 5.36
CA PHE A 159 2.03 19.10 6.17
C PHE A 159 2.82 20.36 5.86
N VAL A 160 4.02 20.19 5.32
CA VAL A 160 4.90 21.30 4.99
C VAL A 160 4.83 21.54 3.49
N ALA A 161 4.57 22.80 3.13
CA ALA A 161 4.58 23.22 1.73
C ALA A 161 5.97 22.94 1.10
N ASN A 162 5.97 22.59 -0.18
CA ASN A 162 7.17 22.29 -0.95
C ASN A 162 8.03 21.15 -0.39
N ASP A 163 7.41 20.19 0.31
CA ASP A 163 8.05 18.93 0.60
C ASP A 163 8.23 18.13 -0.70
N LEU A 164 9.48 18.00 -1.15
CA LEU A 164 9.81 17.27 -2.37
C LEU A 164 10.03 15.77 -2.10
N SER A 165 10.02 15.30 -0.85
CA SER A 165 10.15 13.87 -0.52
C SER A 165 8.87 13.33 0.08
N ILE A 166 7.93 12.99 -0.80
CA ILE A 166 6.57 12.57 -0.42
C ILE A 166 6.17 11.18 -0.92
N PHE A 167 6.92 10.58 -1.85
CA PHE A 167 6.59 9.27 -2.41
C PHE A 167 7.15 8.13 -1.56
N LEU A 168 6.33 7.13 -1.25
CA LEU A 168 6.74 5.96 -0.48
C LEU A 168 5.95 4.71 -0.89
N ALA A 169 6.39 3.57 -0.35
CA ALA A 169 5.63 2.33 -0.32
C ALA A 169 5.44 1.91 1.15
N TYR A 170 4.25 1.42 1.49
CA TYR A 170 3.91 0.99 2.84
C TYR A 170 2.96 -0.21 2.82
N GLY A 171 3.23 -1.20 3.67
CA GLY A 171 2.44 -2.42 3.86
C GLY A 171 2.92 -3.10 5.14
N SER A 172 2.37 -4.26 5.51
CA SER A 172 2.77 -4.98 6.72
C SER A 172 4.21 -5.46 6.62
N ASP A 173 5.06 -4.88 7.45
CA ASP A 173 6.28 -5.51 7.94
C ASP A 173 6.44 -5.18 9.43
N SER A 174 6.62 -6.22 10.26
CA SER A 174 6.84 -6.10 11.70
C SER A 174 8.25 -5.61 12.06
N GLY A 175 9.03 -5.09 11.11
CA GLY A 175 10.42 -4.70 11.35
C GLY A 175 11.10 -3.96 10.21
N LYS A 176 12.26 -3.35 10.55
CA LYS A 176 13.03 -2.49 9.65
C LYS A 176 13.63 -3.25 8.45
N LYS A 177 13.57 -2.58 7.28
CA LYS A 177 14.49 -2.59 6.12
C LYS A 177 14.22 -3.60 5.00
N ASN A 178 14.43 -3.06 3.78
CA ASN A 178 14.72 -3.73 2.51
C ASN A 178 14.54 -5.24 2.57
N HIS A 179 13.30 -5.68 2.40
CA HIS A 179 12.99 -7.08 2.50
C HIS A 179 13.85 -7.87 1.49
N GLU A 180 14.52 -8.91 1.98
CA GLU A 180 15.31 -9.91 1.23
C GLU A 180 14.87 -11.30 1.73
N PHE A 181 14.46 -12.20 0.84
CA PHE A 181 14.03 -13.57 1.15
C PHE A 181 15.26 -14.44 1.38
N GLY A 182 15.83 -14.33 2.58
CA GLY A 182 16.96 -15.15 3.03
C GLY A 182 16.77 -15.79 4.40
N SER A 183 15.86 -15.27 5.23
CA SER A 183 15.47 -15.95 6.47
C SER A 183 14.40 -16.98 6.13
N ARG A 184 14.74 -18.26 6.26
CA ARG A 184 13.83 -19.37 5.94
C ARG A 184 12.54 -19.23 6.74
N TYR A 185 11.45 -18.95 6.04
CA TYR A 185 10.08 -18.93 6.51
C TYR A 185 9.72 -20.20 7.29
N SER A 186 9.77 -20.14 8.62
CA SER A 186 8.91 -21.00 9.44
C SER A 186 7.47 -20.54 9.19
N GLN A 187 6.55 -21.51 9.06
CA GLN A 187 5.15 -21.38 8.64
C GLN A 187 4.24 -20.43 9.46
N GLN A 188 4.78 -19.54 10.30
CA GLN A 188 4.05 -18.80 11.33
C GLN A 188 4.24 -17.27 11.33
N SER A 189 5.07 -16.70 10.45
CA SER A 189 5.33 -15.24 10.43
C SER A 189 4.84 -14.60 9.15
N TYR A 190 3.53 -14.72 8.92
CA TYR A 190 2.84 -14.14 7.78
C TYR A 190 2.17 -12.84 8.21
N ASP A 191 2.95 -11.77 8.38
CA ASP A 191 2.38 -10.44 8.50
C ASP A 191 2.08 -9.94 7.09
N PHE A 192 0.88 -10.25 6.62
CA PHE A 192 0.37 -9.80 5.33
C PHE A 192 -0.93 -9.01 5.57
N GLY A 193 -0.92 -7.72 5.22
CA GLY A 193 -2.01 -6.78 5.37
C GLY A 193 -1.48 -5.35 5.57
N PHE A 194 -2.31 -4.38 5.91
CA PHE A 194 -1.83 -3.37 6.84
C PHE A 194 -1.85 -4.12 8.17
N ASP A 195 -0.77 -4.13 8.95
CA ASP A 195 -0.90 -4.64 10.31
C ASP A 195 -1.98 -3.79 10.99
N MET A 196 -3.21 -4.32 11.02
CA MET A 196 -4.36 -3.65 11.62
C MET A 196 -4.17 -3.55 13.13
N GLY A 197 -3.12 -4.19 13.66
CA GLY A 197 -2.44 -3.82 14.87
C GLY A 197 -1.43 -2.70 14.62
N LEU A 198 -1.92 -1.46 14.61
CA LEU A 198 -1.13 -0.27 14.96
C LEU A 198 -0.73 -0.28 16.47
N ASN A 199 -0.57 -1.48 17.02
CA ASN A 199 -0.33 -1.83 18.40
C ASN A 199 1.18 -1.93 18.61
N GLY A 200 1.81 -0.78 18.81
CA GLY A 200 3.04 -0.71 19.59
C GLY A 200 4.34 -1.15 18.92
N THR A 201 4.39 -1.33 17.60
CA THR A 201 5.71 -1.50 16.95
C THR A 201 6.48 -0.18 17.00
N THR A 202 7.64 -0.19 17.65
CA THR A 202 8.63 0.91 17.68
C THR A 202 9.47 0.96 16.40
N ALA A 203 9.10 0.19 15.38
CA ALA A 203 9.84 0.07 14.15
C ALA A 203 9.51 1.22 13.20
N GLN A 204 10.55 1.89 12.71
CA GLN A 204 10.43 2.81 11.58
C GLN A 204 10.14 1.99 10.32
N THR A 205 9.00 2.24 9.70
CA THR A 205 8.46 1.45 8.58
C THR A 205 8.66 2.14 7.23
N VAL A 206 9.02 3.43 7.23
CA VAL A 206 9.18 4.25 6.02
C VAL A 206 10.52 4.99 6.06
N LYS A 207 11.12 5.18 4.90
CA LYS A 207 12.30 6.04 4.69
C LYS A 207 11.93 7.14 3.71
N LEU A 208 12.13 8.40 4.12
CA LEU A 208 11.96 9.58 3.25
C LEU A 208 13.22 10.43 3.32
N TYR A 209 13.50 11.15 2.25
CA TYR A 209 14.63 12.08 2.19
C TYR A 209 14.25 13.43 2.81
N ASP A 210 15.26 14.26 3.06
CA ASP A 210 14.99 15.63 3.46
C ASP A 210 14.08 16.34 2.43
N ARG A 211 13.31 17.34 2.88
CA ARG A 211 12.31 18.06 2.08
C ARG A 211 12.89 18.63 0.79
N ALA A 212 14.16 19.04 0.81
CA ALA A 212 14.84 19.58 -0.35
C ALA A 212 15.55 18.50 -1.22
N LEU A 213 15.42 17.21 -0.87
CA LEU A 213 16.07 16.07 -1.54
C LEU A 213 17.61 16.14 -1.62
N ASN A 214 18.23 16.95 -0.78
CA ASN A 214 19.68 17.19 -0.75
C ASN A 214 20.33 16.73 0.56
N GLY A 215 19.53 16.37 1.57
CA GLY A 215 19.98 15.87 2.87
C GLY A 215 19.92 14.33 2.96
N PRO A 216 20.51 13.76 4.03
CA PRO A 216 20.41 12.32 4.30
C PRO A 216 18.96 11.89 4.53
N PRO A 217 18.61 10.62 4.25
CA PRO A 217 17.29 10.10 4.53
C PRO A 217 17.02 10.02 6.04
N ILE A 218 15.75 10.19 6.39
CA ILE A 218 15.21 10.08 7.74
C ILE A 218 14.18 8.95 7.74
N ASP A 219 14.21 8.19 8.83
CA ASP A 219 13.31 7.08 9.06
C ASP A 219 12.04 7.57 9.79
N TYR A 220 10.88 7.11 9.33
CA TYR A 220 9.56 7.50 9.82
C TYR A 220 8.72 6.26 10.19
N HIS A 221 7.80 6.49 11.12
CA HIS A 221 6.70 5.63 11.50
C HIS A 221 5.44 5.99 10.72
N VAL A 222 4.60 4.98 10.50
CA VAL A 222 3.23 5.15 10.02
C VAL A 222 2.30 4.78 11.16
N ARG A 223 1.60 5.76 11.75
CA ARG A 223 0.78 5.55 12.95
C ARG A 223 -0.54 6.32 12.88
N PRO A 224 -1.64 5.78 13.43
CA PRO A 224 -2.81 6.56 13.71
C PRO A 224 -2.48 7.45 14.92
N MET A 225 -3.09 8.62 15.03
CA MET A 225 -2.97 9.38 16.28
C MET A 225 -3.85 8.70 17.33
N LEU A 226 -3.29 7.79 18.12
CA LEU A 226 -4.01 7.28 19.29
C LEU A 226 -4.27 8.48 20.21
N ILE A 227 -5.52 8.97 20.26
CA ILE A 227 -5.94 9.85 21.34
C ILE A 227 -5.84 8.98 22.59
N ASN A 228 -4.85 9.33 23.42
CA ASN A 228 -4.59 8.71 24.69
C ASN A 228 -5.88 8.72 25.52
N SER A 229 -6.65 7.64 25.48
CA SER A 229 -7.63 7.35 26.51
C SER A 229 -7.07 6.13 27.20
N ASN A 230 -6.51 6.33 28.37
CA ASN A 230 -6.67 5.35 29.42
C ASN A 230 -8.18 5.39 29.72
N PRO A 231 -9.01 4.50 29.15
CA PRO A 231 -10.43 4.59 29.39
C PRO A 231 -10.61 3.97 30.76
N GLU A 232 -10.58 4.78 31.82
CA GLU A 232 -11.02 4.33 33.14
C GLU A 232 -12.52 3.94 33.13
N GLN A 233 -13.20 4.08 31.99
CA GLN A 233 -14.56 3.62 31.75
C GLN A 233 -14.74 3.13 30.30
N PRO A 234 -15.65 2.15 30.05
CA PRO A 234 -16.06 1.81 28.70
C PRO A 234 -16.66 3.06 28.06
N ALA A 235 -15.97 3.64 27.09
CA ALA A 235 -16.49 4.75 26.31
C ALA A 235 -17.76 4.27 25.58
N PRO A 236 -18.85 5.06 25.54
CA PRO A 236 -20.02 4.74 24.72
C PRO A 236 -19.58 4.59 23.25
N PRO A 237 -20.28 3.78 22.43
CA PRO A 237 -20.01 3.64 21.01
C PRO A 237 -20.37 4.96 20.32
N THR A 238 -19.46 5.90 20.38
CA THR A 238 -19.43 7.07 19.51
C THR A 238 -18.68 6.61 18.27
N ASP A 239 -19.39 6.45 17.15
CA ASP A 239 -18.84 6.14 15.83
C ASP A 239 -17.54 6.94 15.59
N GLY A 240 -16.41 6.30 15.93
CA GLY A 240 -15.12 6.94 16.14
C GLY A 240 -14.37 7.14 14.84
N LEU A 241 -15.01 7.80 13.89
CA LEU A 241 -14.49 8.04 12.56
C LEU A 241 -13.67 9.34 12.53
N TYR A 242 -12.48 9.40 13.15
CA TYR A 242 -11.54 10.48 12.81
C TYR A 242 -10.12 10.14 13.21
N LEU A 243 -9.36 9.46 12.35
CA LEU A 243 -7.89 9.52 12.45
C LEU A 243 -7.28 9.44 11.06
N PRO A 244 -6.61 10.50 10.57
CA PRO A 244 -5.71 10.32 9.47
C PRO A 244 -4.49 9.52 9.96
N VAL A 245 -3.91 8.71 9.08
CA VAL A 245 -2.69 7.95 9.40
C VAL A 245 -1.48 8.83 9.14
N TYR A 246 -0.73 9.12 10.19
CA TYR A 246 0.39 10.06 10.19
C TYR A 246 1.69 9.37 9.80
N ILE A 247 2.52 10.11 9.05
CA ILE A 247 3.93 9.81 8.84
C ILE A 247 4.73 10.67 9.82
N MET A 248 5.39 10.02 10.78
CA MET A 248 6.00 10.73 11.91
C MET A 248 7.33 10.12 12.35
N ASN A 249 8.26 10.93 12.85
CA ASN A 249 9.52 10.46 13.45
C ASN A 249 9.46 10.62 14.98
N ASP A 250 10.21 9.80 15.71
CA ASP A 250 10.29 9.92 17.18
C ASP A 250 10.86 11.28 17.61
N ILE A 251 10.47 11.68 18.82
CA ILE A 251 10.67 13.01 19.40
C ILE A 251 12.17 13.37 19.45
N GLY A 252 12.52 14.57 18.96
CA GLY A 252 13.87 15.13 19.04
C GLY A 252 14.38 15.78 17.75
N THR A 253 13.66 15.60 16.63
CA THR A 253 13.94 16.32 15.38
C THR A 253 12.86 17.37 15.08
N PRO A 254 13.19 18.52 14.45
CA PRO A 254 12.20 19.51 14.02
C PRO A 254 11.24 19.02 12.91
N GLN A 255 11.35 17.74 12.51
CA GLN A 255 10.56 17.09 11.45
C GLN A 255 9.71 15.93 12.01
N CYS A 256 9.22 16.04 13.24
CA CYS A 256 8.47 14.97 13.91
C CYS A 256 7.19 14.55 13.18
N LEU A 257 6.56 15.45 12.41
CA LEU A 257 5.40 15.15 11.57
C LEU A 257 5.72 15.51 10.11
N ARG A 258 5.51 14.56 9.20
CA ARG A 258 5.79 14.74 7.77
C ARG A 258 4.53 14.95 6.95
N GLY A 259 3.53 14.12 7.17
CA GLY A 259 2.28 14.17 6.40
C GLY A 259 1.31 13.07 6.77
N LEU A 260 0.33 12.86 5.89
CA LEU A 260 -0.73 11.88 6.04
C LEU A 260 -0.69 10.85 4.91
N LEU A 261 -0.91 9.58 5.24
CA LEU A 261 -1.21 8.56 4.26
C LEU A 261 -2.65 8.77 3.75
N PRO A 262 -2.88 8.97 2.45
CA PRO A 262 -4.20 9.31 1.93
C PRO A 262 -5.11 8.06 1.90
N GLY A 263 -6.34 8.17 2.39
CA GLY A 263 -7.39 7.16 2.17
C GLY A 263 -7.38 5.93 3.08
N LEU A 264 -6.44 5.82 4.04
CA LEU A 264 -6.49 4.76 5.05
C LEU A 264 -7.32 5.22 6.25
N LEU A 265 -8.45 4.55 6.48
CA LEU A 265 -9.29 4.70 7.66
C LEU A 265 -9.03 3.52 8.59
N HIS A 266 -8.60 3.78 9.82
CA HIS A 266 -8.55 2.77 10.89
C HIS A 266 -9.67 3.10 11.89
N PRO A 267 -10.81 2.40 11.86
CA PRO A 267 -11.80 2.54 12.91
C PRO A 267 -11.23 1.94 14.21
N THR A 268 -11.39 2.65 15.33
CA THR A 268 -10.98 2.15 16.66
C THR A 268 -11.86 1.00 17.15
N GLU A 269 -12.92 0.67 16.40
CA GLU A 269 -13.83 -0.43 16.68
C GLU A 269 -13.70 -1.51 15.59
N PRO A 270 -13.87 -2.80 15.94
CA PRO A 270 -13.92 -3.90 14.99
C PRO A 270 -15.24 -3.85 14.19
N GLN A 271 -15.39 -2.86 13.32
CA GLN A 271 -16.55 -2.74 12.46
C GLN A 271 -16.44 -3.77 11.32
N HIS A 272 -17.58 -4.35 10.94
CA HIS A 272 -17.76 -5.23 9.79
C HIS A 272 -17.09 -6.62 9.83
N ARG A 273 -16.74 -7.16 11.01
CA ARG A 273 -16.27 -8.56 11.11
C ARG A 273 -17.25 -9.58 10.50
N ASN A 274 -18.54 -9.25 10.41
CA ASN A 274 -19.58 -10.17 9.95
C ASN A 274 -20.28 -9.72 8.65
N GLU A 275 -19.70 -8.80 7.89
CA GLU A 275 -20.33 -8.23 6.69
C GLU A 275 -19.47 -8.46 5.44
N LEU A 276 -20.06 -8.36 4.25
CA LEU A 276 -19.38 -8.56 2.95
C LEU A 276 -18.99 -7.20 2.31
N PRO A 277 -17.76 -7.03 1.81
CA PRO A 277 -17.33 -5.80 1.14
C PRO A 277 -17.94 -5.63 -0.27
N PRO A 278 -18.09 -4.40 -0.80
CA PRO A 278 -17.64 -3.14 -0.20
C PRO A 278 -18.53 -2.71 0.98
N PHE A 279 -17.89 -2.30 2.07
CA PHE A 279 -18.57 -1.69 3.21
C PHE A 279 -18.92 -0.25 2.86
N TYR A 280 -20.11 0.18 3.24
CA TYR A 280 -20.53 1.55 3.06
C TYR A 280 -20.81 2.17 4.40
N ASN A 281 -20.07 3.23 4.72
CA ASN A 281 -20.29 3.98 5.96
C ASN A 281 -20.97 5.30 5.66
N TYR A 282 -21.87 5.69 6.55
CA TYR A 282 -22.53 6.99 6.48
C TYR A 282 -21.74 7.98 7.33
N ILE A 283 -21.04 8.89 6.66
CA ILE A 283 -20.24 9.94 7.31
C ILE A 283 -20.91 11.26 6.99
N ASN A 284 -21.34 12.01 8.01
CA ASN A 284 -22.05 13.28 7.83
C ASN A 284 -23.28 13.18 6.88
N GLY A 285 -23.99 12.05 6.92
CA GLY A 285 -25.14 11.79 6.06
C GLY A 285 -24.81 11.45 4.60
N GLN A 286 -23.54 11.32 4.23
CA GLN A 286 -23.11 10.85 2.92
C GLN A 286 -22.59 9.42 3.00
N LYS A 287 -22.89 8.62 1.97
CA LYS A 287 -22.47 7.23 1.84
C LYS A 287 -21.07 7.19 1.22
N HIS A 288 -20.09 6.65 1.94
CA HIS A 288 -18.69 6.50 1.53
C HIS A 288 -18.34 5.02 1.35
#